data_AF-A0A7W0NVL6-F1
#
_entry.id   AF-A0A7W0NVL6-F1
#
_cell.length_a   1.000
_cell.length_b   1.000
_cell.length_c   1.000
_cell.angle_alpha   90.00
_cell.angle_beta   90.00
_cell.angle_gamma   90.00
#
_symmetry.space_group_name_H-M   'P 1'
#
loop_
_entity.id
_entity.type
_entity.pdbx_description
1 polymer ?
#
loop_
_entity_poly.entity_id
_entity_poly.type
_entity_poly.pdbx_seq_one_letter_code
_entity_poly.pdbx_strand_id
1 'polypeptide(L)'
;MNKDFLQSAAGRKLGQRYLALKESLVDLGWLIHGSVTPNHPGHWRWTTKVKSKTVTLALSQEQTLLFQEAIANHRNLESILRQMRAISQEVLLKSAPGTRKRPARKIIPKPA
;
A
#
# COMPACT_ATOMS: atom_id res chain seq x y z
N MET A 1 11.34 1.79 24.11
CA MET A 1 11.11 0.68 23.14
C MET A 1 11.77 -0.55 23.72
N ASN A 2 10.99 -1.54 24.14
CA ASN A 2 11.47 -2.81 24.65
C ASN A 2 12.23 -3.53 23.53
N LYS A 3 13.56 -3.63 23.66
CA LYS A 3 14.45 -4.15 22.62
C LYS A 3 14.47 -5.67 22.56
N ASP A 4 13.88 -6.34 23.55
CA ASP A 4 13.88 -7.80 23.67
C ASP A 4 13.17 -8.47 22.48
N PHE A 5 12.04 -7.91 22.05
CA PHE A 5 11.33 -8.44 20.89
C PHE A 5 12.13 -8.29 19.59
N LEU A 6 12.83 -7.17 19.41
CA LEU A 6 13.68 -6.93 18.23
C LEU A 6 14.86 -7.90 18.16
N GLN A 7 15.39 -8.32 19.31
CA GLN A 7 16.50 -9.27 19.39
C GLN A 7 16.06 -10.73 19.19
N SER A 8 14.77 -11.04 19.34
CA SER A 8 14.21 -12.36 19.08
C SER A 8 14.38 -12.79 17.61
N ALA A 9 14.38 -14.10 17.34
CA ALA A 9 14.45 -14.62 15.97
C ALA A 9 13.30 -14.09 15.08
N ALA A 10 12.09 -13.96 15.65
CA ALA A 10 10.94 -13.40 14.96
C ALA A 10 11.13 -11.92 14.62
N GLY A 11 11.64 -11.12 15.56
CA GLY A 11 11.95 -9.71 15.35
C GLY A 11 13.02 -9.49 14.27
N ARG A 12 14.09 -10.30 14.27
CA ARG A 12 15.13 -10.27 13.24
C ARG A 12 14.58 -10.60 11.85
N LYS A 13 13.74 -11.64 11.74
CA LYS A 13 13.11 -12.03 10.46
C LYS A 13 12.22 -10.91 9.90
N LEU A 14 11.42 -10.28 10.75
CA LEU A 14 10.60 -9.12 10.37
C LEU A 14 11.48 -7.93 9.94
N GLY A 15 12.57 -7.67 10.66
CA GLY A 15 13.55 -6.64 10.30
C GLY A 15 14.21 -6.87 8.94
N GLN A 16 14.66 -8.11 8.66
CA GLN A 16 15.22 -8.50 7.36
C GLN A 16 14.20 -8.32 6.24
N ARG A 17 12.95 -8.76 6.45
CA ARG A 17 11.89 -8.55 5.45
C ARG A 17 11.62 -7.08 5.21
N TYR A 18 11.60 -6.26 6.27
CA TYR A 18 11.42 -4.82 6.14
C TYR A 18 12.57 -4.17 5.37
N LEU A 19 13.82 -4.60 5.59
CA LEU A 19 14.98 -4.11 4.86
C LEU A 19 14.89 -4.47 3.36
N ALA A 20 14.56 -5.71 3.03
CA ALA A 20 14.36 -6.13 1.64
C ALA A 20 13.24 -5.34 0.93
N LEU A 21 12.15 -5.04 1.66
CA LEU A 21 11.08 -4.18 1.14
C LEU A 21 11.56 -2.74 0.92
N LYS A 22 12.42 -2.21 1.80
CA LYS A 22 13.02 -0.88 1.65
C LYS A 22 13.96 -0.83 0.44
N GLU A 23 14.75 -1.87 0.21
CA GLU A 23 15.61 -1.99 -0.98
C GLU A 23 14.76 -2.01 -2.26
N SER A 24 13.63 -2.71 -2.26
CA SER A 24 12.69 -2.74 -3.39
C SER A 24 12.09 -1.36 -3.74
N LEU A 25 12.18 -0.37 -2.86
CA LEU A 25 11.74 1.00 -3.13
C LEU A 25 12.80 1.86 -3.82
N VAL A 26 14.08 1.45 -3.77
CA VAL A 26 15.19 2.23 -4.33
C VAL A 26 15.10 2.29 -5.86
N ASP A 27 14.72 1.18 -6.49
CA ASP A 27 14.67 1.05 -7.96
C ASP A 27 13.29 1.37 -8.54
N LEU A 28 12.44 2.07 -7.78
CA LEU A 28 11.06 2.31 -8.18
C LEU A 28 11.00 3.38 -9.29
N GLY A 29 10.47 3.00 -10.46
CA GLY A 29 10.27 3.92 -11.59
C GLY A 29 9.13 4.93 -11.38
N TRP A 30 8.72 5.60 -12.46
CA TRP A 30 7.62 6.57 -12.43
C TRP A 30 6.34 5.96 -11.87
N LEU A 31 5.54 6.79 -11.19
CA LEU A 31 4.34 6.35 -10.49
C LEU A 31 3.15 7.19 -10.91
N ILE A 32 2.08 6.51 -11.29
CA ILE A 32 0.80 7.17 -11.51
C ILE A 32 -0.36 6.27 -11.10
N HIS A 33 -1.40 6.88 -10.56
CA HIS A 33 -2.62 6.19 -10.20
C HIS A 33 -3.61 6.19 -11.37
N GLY A 34 -4.39 5.13 -11.52
CA GLY A 34 -5.50 5.05 -12.46
C GLY A 34 -5.48 3.78 -13.30
N SER A 35 -6.17 3.83 -14.44
CA SER A 35 -6.24 2.74 -15.41
C SER A 35 -6.19 3.30 -16.82
N VAL A 36 -5.61 2.52 -17.73
CA VAL A 36 -5.65 2.79 -19.16
C VAL A 36 -6.61 1.80 -19.82
N THR A 37 -7.52 2.30 -20.64
CA THR A 37 -8.48 1.50 -21.40
C THR A 37 -8.48 1.91 -22.86
N PRO A 38 -8.68 0.98 -23.81
CA PRO A 38 -8.87 1.32 -25.21
C PRO A 38 -10.17 2.14 -25.39
N ASN A 39 -10.19 3.08 -26.34
CA ASN A 39 -11.36 3.92 -26.63
C ASN A 39 -11.88 3.74 -28.07
N HIS A 40 -10.97 3.71 -29.04
CA HIS A 40 -11.22 3.48 -30.47
C HIS A 40 -9.95 2.84 -31.07
N PRO A 41 -9.97 2.16 -32.24
CA PRO A 41 -8.75 1.63 -32.84
C PRO A 41 -7.64 2.70 -32.91
N GLY A 42 -6.50 2.44 -32.28
CA GLY A 42 -5.36 3.37 -32.21
C GLY A 42 -5.42 4.43 -31.10
N HIS A 43 -6.50 4.50 -30.31
CA HIS A 43 -6.68 5.50 -29.25
C HIS A 43 -6.92 4.87 -27.88
N TRP A 44 -6.18 5.35 -26.89
CA TRP A 44 -6.27 4.92 -25.51
C TRP A 44 -6.75 6.05 -24.62
N ARG A 45 -7.32 5.72 -23.46
CA ARG A 45 -7.73 6.68 -22.45
C ARG A 45 -7.18 6.26 -21.10
N TRP A 46 -6.54 7.20 -20.41
CA TRP A 46 -6.22 7.06 -19.01
C TRP A 46 -7.31 7.72 -18.17
N THR A 47 -7.76 7.03 -17.12
CA THR A 47 -8.74 7.56 -16.18
C THR A 47 -8.24 7.42 -14.75
N THR A 48 -8.50 8.43 -13.92
CA THR A 48 -8.15 8.40 -12.50
C THR A 48 -9.08 9.29 -11.68
N LYS A 49 -9.09 9.09 -10.37
CA LYS A 49 -9.81 9.94 -9.42
C LYS A 49 -8.85 10.94 -8.79
N VAL A 50 -9.13 12.24 -8.97
CA VAL A 50 -8.40 13.34 -8.31
C VAL A 50 -9.40 14.19 -7.57
N LYS A 51 -9.24 14.32 -6.24
CA LYS A 51 -10.15 15.11 -5.39
C LYS A 51 -11.64 14.78 -5.66
N SER A 52 -11.97 13.50 -5.65
CA SER A 52 -13.31 12.94 -5.93
C SER A 52 -13.84 13.13 -7.37
N LYS A 53 -13.13 13.84 -8.25
CA LYS A 53 -13.50 14.01 -9.67
C LYS A 53 -12.81 12.96 -10.53
N THR A 54 -13.51 12.49 -11.57
CA THR A 54 -12.92 11.62 -12.59
C THR A 54 -12.21 12.48 -13.62
N VAL A 55 -10.89 12.33 -13.73
CA VAL A 55 -10.10 12.92 -14.82
C VAL A 55 -9.94 11.86 -15.89
N THR A 56 -10.15 12.24 -17.15
CA THR A 56 -9.92 11.38 -18.31
C THR A 56 -9.02 12.09 -19.31
N LEU A 57 -7.97 11.42 -19.76
CA LEU A 57 -7.04 11.92 -20.76
C LEU A 57 -6.95 10.92 -21.91
N ALA A 58 -6.96 11.41 -23.16
CA ALA A 58 -6.63 10.57 -24.31
C ALA A 58 -5.11 10.42 -24.43
N LEU A 59 -4.64 9.21 -24.68
CA LEU A 59 -3.23 8.87 -24.81
C LEU A 59 -2.91 8.36 -26.21
N SER A 60 -1.70 8.69 -26.68
CA SER A 60 -1.07 7.99 -27.80
C SER A 60 -0.67 6.56 -27.39
N GLN A 61 -0.29 5.74 -28.38
CA GLN A 61 0.19 4.38 -28.12
C GLN A 61 1.47 4.36 -27.29
N GLU A 62 2.45 5.21 -27.61
CA GLU A 62 3.70 5.32 -26.85
C GLU A 62 3.46 5.79 -25.42
N GLN A 63 2.63 6.82 -25.24
CA GLN A 63 2.23 7.29 -23.91
C GLN A 63 1.52 6.20 -23.11
N THR A 64 0.73 5.37 -23.77
CA THR A 64 0.03 4.25 -23.13
C THR A 64 1.01 3.26 -22.51
N LEU A 65 2.10 2.93 -23.21
CA LEU A 65 3.12 2.01 -22.67
C LEU A 65 3.77 2.58 -21.40
N LEU A 66 4.16 3.86 -21.44
CA LEU A 66 4.74 4.56 -20.29
C LEU A 66 3.76 4.63 -19.11
N PHE A 67 2.47 4.90 -19.37
CA PHE A 67 1.45 4.94 -18.33
C PHE A 67 1.16 3.56 -17.74
N GLN A 68 1.15 2.51 -18.56
CA GLN A 68 0.96 1.14 -18.08
C GLN A 68 2.09 0.73 -17.14
N GLU A 69 3.34 1.01 -17.51
CA GLU A 69 4.50 0.78 -16.64
C GLU A 69 4.37 1.56 -15.32
N ALA A 70 4.06 2.86 -15.39
CA ALA A 70 3.93 3.68 -14.19
C ALA A 70 2.76 3.25 -13.27
N ILE A 71 1.65 2.75 -13.84
CA ILE A 71 0.53 2.17 -13.09
C ILE A 71 0.95 0.86 -12.44
N ALA A 72 1.72 0.01 -13.13
CA ALA A 72 2.24 -1.23 -12.56
C ALA A 72 3.20 -0.96 -11.39
N ASN A 73 4.11 -0.01 -11.55
CA ASN A 73 5.01 0.45 -10.49
C ASN A 73 4.23 0.96 -9.28
N HIS A 74 3.18 1.76 -9.50
CA HIS A 74 2.32 2.24 -8.43
C HIS A 74 1.59 1.10 -7.69
N ARG A 75 1.07 0.10 -8.40
CA ARG A 75 0.44 -1.08 -7.76
C ARG A 75 1.44 -1.88 -6.94
N ASN A 76 2.67 -2.03 -7.43
CA ASN A 76 3.74 -2.69 -6.69
C ASN A 76 4.10 -1.92 -5.42
N LEU A 77 4.25 -0.59 -5.52
CA LEU A 77 4.47 0.29 -4.38
C LEU A 77 3.38 0.11 -3.31
N GLU A 78 2.10 0.11 -3.69
CA GLU A 78 1.00 -0.09 -2.73
C GLU A 78 1.07 -1.47 -2.04
N SER A 79 1.52 -2.51 -2.74
CA SER A 79 1.77 -3.82 -2.15
C SER A 79 2.92 -3.80 -1.14
N ILE A 80 4.03 -3.17 -1.49
CA ILE A 80 5.21 -3.01 -0.62
C ILE A 80 4.83 -2.21 0.63
N LEU A 81 4.17 -1.06 0.46
CA LEU A 81 3.74 -0.21 1.57
C LEU A 81 2.78 -0.95 2.51
N ARG A 82 1.86 -1.76 1.98
CA ARG A 82 0.96 -2.58 2.81
C ARG A 82 1.74 -3.54 3.70
N GLN A 83 2.74 -4.23 3.15
CA GLN A 83 3.58 -5.15 3.90
C GLN A 83 4.44 -4.42 4.94
N MET A 84 5.06 -3.30 4.55
CA MET A 84 5.84 -2.48 5.48
C MET A 84 4.98 -1.99 6.64
N ARG A 85 3.78 -1.47 6.39
CA ARG A 85 2.83 -1.03 7.41
C ARG A 85 2.45 -2.18 8.36
N ALA A 86 2.17 -3.38 7.84
CA ALA A 86 1.85 -4.55 8.66
C ALA A 86 3.02 -4.95 9.57
N ILE A 87 4.24 -5.01 9.03
CA ILE A 87 5.46 -5.32 9.81
C ILE A 87 5.71 -4.25 10.86
N SER A 88 5.63 -2.97 10.49
CA SER A 88 5.83 -1.86 11.43
C SER A 88 4.82 -1.91 12.56
N GLN A 89 3.54 -2.16 12.26
CA GLN A 89 2.50 -2.30 13.27
C GLN A 89 2.82 -3.46 14.23
N GLU A 90 3.17 -4.64 13.71
CA GLU A 90 3.51 -5.79 14.55
C GLU A 90 4.71 -5.51 15.45
N VAL A 91 5.79 -4.96 14.88
CA VAL A 91 7.01 -4.64 15.63
C VAL A 91 6.72 -3.59 16.70
N LEU A 92 6.02 -2.51 16.38
CA LEU A 92 5.72 -1.44 17.32
C LEU A 92 4.82 -1.91 18.47
N LEU A 93 3.78 -2.71 18.17
CA LEU A 93 2.88 -3.24 19.20
C LEU A 93 3.58 -4.22 20.15
N LYS A 94 4.55 -5.00 19.67
CA LYS A 94 5.30 -5.95 20.50
C LYS A 94 6.49 -5.32 21.22
N SER A 95 6.98 -4.17 20.76
CA SER A 95 8.11 -3.45 21.35
C SER A 95 7.72 -2.50 22.48
N ALA A 96 6.45 -2.44 22.88
CA ALA A 96 6.00 -1.61 23.99
C ALA A 96 4.86 -2.29 24.74
N PRO A 97 4.72 -2.07 26.07
CA PRO A 97 3.55 -2.52 26.79
C PRO A 97 2.29 -1.90 26.20
N GLY A 98 1.33 -2.75 25.84
CA GLY A 98 0.02 -2.31 25.34
C GLY A 98 -0.84 -1.71 26.45
N THR A 99 -1.82 -0.90 26.05
CA THR A 99 -2.88 -0.44 26.97
C THR A 99 -3.94 -1.53 27.15
N ARG A 100 -4.66 -1.48 28.28
CA ARG A 100 -5.75 -2.42 28.56
C ARG A 100 -6.81 -2.33 27.45
N LYS A 101 -7.10 -3.44 26.77
CA LYS A 101 -8.17 -3.49 25.77
C LYS A 101 -9.47 -3.02 26.41
N ARG A 102 -10.17 -2.09 25.75
CA ARG A 102 -11.51 -1.66 26.17
C ARG A 102 -12.43 -2.90 26.13
N PRO A 103 -13.19 -3.20 27.20
CA PRO A 103 -14.13 -4.30 27.18
C PRO A 103 -15.15 -4.09 26.06
N ALA A 104 -15.55 -5.16 25.40
CA ALA A 104 -16.59 -5.11 24.38
C ALA A 104 -17.85 -4.49 25.00
N ARG A 105 -18.43 -3.49 24.33
CA ARG A 105 -19.71 -2.91 24.74
C ARG A 105 -20.74 -4.02 24.69
N LYS A 106 -21.32 -4.40 25.84
CA LYS A 106 -22.46 -5.31 25.86
C LYS A 106 -23.53 -4.73 24.94
N ILE A 107 -23.92 -5.49 23.91
CA ILE A 107 -25.05 -5.13 23.06
C ILE A 107 -26.28 -5.30 23.96
N ILE A 108 -26.80 -4.19 24.46
CA ILE A 108 -28.08 -4.18 25.16
C ILE A 108 -29.13 -4.29 24.05
N PRO A 109 -29.93 -5.37 23.99
CA PRO A 109 -30.99 -5.48 22.98
C PRO A 109 -31.95 -4.30 23.12
N LYS A 110 -32.33 -3.71 21.98
CA LYS A 110 -33.28 -2.60 21.92
C LYS A 110 -34.63 -3.09 22.50
N PRO A 111 -35.24 -2.36 23.45
CA PRO A 111 -36.56 -2.74 23.96
C PRO A 111 -37.58 -2.72 22.81
N ALA A 112 -38.44 -3.75 22.80
CA ALA A 112 -39.51 -3.94 21.83
C ALA A 112 -40.57 -2.83 21.89
#